data_AF-A0A366IHX4-F1
#
_entry.id   AF-A0A366IHX4-F1
#
_cell.length_a   1.000
_cell.length_b   1.000
_cell.length_c   1.000
_cell.angle_alpha   90.00
_cell.angle_beta   90.00
_cell.angle_gamma   90.00
#
_symmetry.space_group_name_H-M   'P 1'
#
loop_
_entity.id
_entity.type
_entity.pdbx_description
1 polymer ?
#
loop_
_entity_poly.entity_id
_entity_poly.type
_entity_poly.pdbx_seq_one_letter_code
_entity_poly.pdbx_strand_id
1 'polypeptide(L)'
;MNIVKLSVILLIELILQSTVFQFFNLSGRYPDLLLISLICFSILLGRKQSYTLGFVIGLLGDILYGDFIGLYALSFLLTAFITSVMSENMFKDSLLAPISVFPIGVIINHGARVLILYLIGNHISIINYLKFFNLTYWVINFMALLLIYPLSLRWIRNSH
;
A
#
# COMPACT_ATOMS: atom_id res chain seq x y z
N MET A 1 -11.77 11.02 13.00
CA MET A 1 -10.44 11.34 12.45
C MET A 1 -10.57 12.27 11.26
N ASN A 2 -9.84 13.39 11.24
CA ASN A 2 -9.92 14.38 10.17
C ASN A 2 -9.27 13.85 8.89
N ILE A 3 -10.02 13.75 7.80
CA ILE A 3 -9.55 13.37 6.45
C ILE A 3 -8.30 14.17 6.07
N VAL A 4 -8.26 15.46 6.41
CA VAL A 4 -7.11 16.36 6.19
C VAL A 4 -5.80 15.78 6.75
N LYS A 5 -5.85 15.18 7.94
CA LYS A 5 -4.66 14.62 8.59
C LYS A 5 -4.13 13.38 7.86
N LEU A 6 -5.02 12.53 7.36
CA LEU A 6 -4.66 11.35 6.55
C LEU A 6 -4.06 11.78 5.21
N SER A 7 -4.65 12.79 4.56
CA SER A 7 -4.14 13.34 3.29
C SER A 7 -2.72 13.89 3.44
N VAL A 8 -2.39 14.54 4.56
CA VAL A 8 -1.04 15.05 4.82
C VAL A 8 -0.02 13.91 4.98
N ILE A 9 -0.35 12.84 5.70
CA ILE A 9 0.55 11.67 5.82
C ILE A 9 0.81 11.06 4.45
N LEU A 10 -0.23 10.86 3.66
CA LEU A 10 -0.11 10.28 2.33
C LEU A 10 0.72 11.16 1.40
N LEU A 11 0.59 12.48 1.48
CA LEU A 11 1.45 13.41 0.75
C LEU A 11 2.92 13.31 1.19
N ILE A 12 3.18 13.20 2.50
CA ILE A 12 4.54 13.04 3.02
C ILE A 12 5.14 11.70 2.54
N GLU A 13 4.39 10.61 2.59
CA GLU A 13 4.81 9.30 2.09
C GLU A 13 5.10 9.33 0.59
N LEU A 14 4.24 9.99 -0.20
CA LEU A 14 4.47 10.20 -1.63
C LEU A 14 5.78 10.94 -1.90
N ILE A 15 6.04 12.03 -1.17
CA ILE A 15 7.27 12.82 -1.32
C ILE A 15 8.48 11.99 -0.90
N LEU A 16 8.43 11.31 0.24
CA LEU A 16 9.52 10.46 0.72
C LEU A 16 9.85 9.31 -0.23
N GLN A 17 8.82 8.63 -0.76
CA GLN A 17 8.97 7.53 -1.70
C GLN A 17 9.57 7.99 -3.03
N SER A 18 9.13 9.15 -3.55
CA SER A 18 9.62 9.70 -4.83
C SER A 18 10.96 10.41 -4.74
N THR A 19 11.41 10.81 -3.55
CA THR A 19 12.68 11.55 -3.39
C THR A 19 13.68 10.72 -2.58
N VAL A 20 13.53 10.67 -1.27
CA VAL A 20 14.49 10.11 -0.31
C VAL A 20 14.77 8.64 -0.59
N PHE A 21 13.72 7.83 -0.76
CA PHE A 21 13.90 6.39 -0.94
C PHE A 21 14.42 5.98 -2.33
N GLN A 22 14.37 6.88 -3.32
CA GLN A 22 15.07 6.66 -4.59
C GLN A 22 16.60 6.70 -4.40
N PHE A 23 17.10 7.47 -3.43
CA PHE A 23 18.54 7.53 -3.10
C PHE A 23 18.98 6.35 -2.20
N PHE A 24 18.10 5.87 -1.32
CA PHE A 24 18.37 4.71 -0.42
C PHE A 24 17.96 3.38 -1.05
N ASN A 25 18.39 3.18 -2.29
CA ASN A 25 18.03 2.02 -3.05
C ASN A 25 18.96 0.82 -2.73
N LEU A 26 18.43 -0.21 -2.06
CA LEU A 26 19.14 -1.48 -1.84
C LEU A 26 18.88 -2.41 -3.03
N SER A 27 19.87 -2.60 -3.90
CA SER A 27 19.79 -3.53 -5.06
C SER A 27 18.63 -3.25 -6.03
N GLY A 28 18.27 -1.99 -6.26
CA GLY A 28 17.13 -1.63 -7.10
C GLY A 28 15.77 -1.64 -6.38
N ARG A 29 15.73 -1.91 -5.06
CA ARG A 29 14.53 -1.97 -4.22
C ARG A 29 14.49 -0.90 -3.15
N TYR A 30 13.28 -0.38 -2.92
CA TYR A 30 12.93 0.52 -1.83
C TYR A 30 11.53 0.15 -1.28
N PRO A 31 11.17 0.61 -0.07
CA PRO A 31 9.86 0.29 0.53
C PRO A 31 8.69 0.85 -0.29
N ASP A 32 7.64 0.06 -0.48
CA ASP A 32 6.37 0.51 -1.05
C ASP A 32 5.51 1.13 0.06
N LEU A 33 5.86 2.38 0.42
CA LEU A 33 5.25 3.08 1.55
C LEU A 33 3.74 3.24 1.38
N LEU A 34 3.27 3.54 0.16
CA LEU A 34 1.85 3.70 -0.11
C LEU A 34 1.07 2.41 0.13
N LEU A 35 1.60 1.27 -0.30
CA LEU A 35 0.95 -0.01 -0.07
C LEU A 35 0.98 -0.38 1.42
N ILE A 36 2.11 -0.14 2.09
CA ILE A 36 2.25 -0.37 3.53
C ILE A 36 1.24 0.47 4.31
N SER A 37 1.16 1.77 4.04
CA SER A 37 0.26 2.68 4.76
C SER A 37 -1.20 2.37 4.46
N LEU A 38 -1.54 2.03 3.22
CA LEU A 38 -2.86 1.54 2.84
C LEU A 38 -3.28 0.33 3.68
N ILE A 39 -2.39 -0.64 3.87
CA ILE A 39 -2.66 -1.85 4.64
C ILE A 39 -2.82 -1.52 6.13
N CYS A 40 -1.94 -0.68 6.69
CA CYS A 40 -2.07 -0.17 8.05
C CYS A 40 -3.44 0.51 8.25
N PHE A 41 -3.84 1.41 7.35
CA PHE A 41 -5.12 2.08 7.40
C PHE A 41 -6.29 1.13 7.21
N SER A 42 -6.15 0.10 6.39
CA SER A 42 -7.19 -0.91 6.19
C SER A 42 -7.49 -1.71 7.45
N ILE A 43 -6.47 -1.95 8.28
CA ILE A 43 -6.59 -2.61 9.59
C ILE A 43 -7.12 -1.66 10.66
N LEU A 44 -6.62 -0.43 10.70
CA LEU A 44 -6.85 0.49 11.80
C LEU A 44 -8.17 1.26 11.66
N LEU A 45 -8.60 1.53 10.43
CA LEU A 45 -9.81 2.28 10.11
C LEU A 45 -11.03 1.38 9.87
N GLY A 46 -12.21 2.00 9.82
CA GLY A 46 -13.41 1.30 9.36
C GLY A 46 -13.38 1.12 7.84
N ARG A 47 -13.99 0.02 7.36
CA ARG A 47 -14.12 -0.33 5.94
C ARG A 47 -14.35 0.87 5.01
N LYS A 48 -15.33 1.72 5.34
CA LYS A 48 -15.68 2.91 4.54
C LYS A 48 -14.54 3.86 4.30
N GLN A 49 -13.75 4.11 5.33
CA GLN A 49 -12.60 5.00 5.26
C GLN A 49 -11.45 4.32 4.49
N SER A 50 -11.26 3.02 4.68
CA SER A 50 -10.20 2.25 4.01
C SER A 50 -10.34 2.27 2.49
N TYR A 51 -11.51 1.93 1.93
CA TYR A 51 -11.67 1.92 0.48
C TYR A 51 -11.74 3.32 -0.15
N THR A 52 -12.27 4.32 0.56
CA THR A 52 -12.21 5.72 0.07
C THR A 52 -10.77 6.23 0.04
N LEU A 53 -9.97 5.95 1.07
CA LEU A 53 -8.55 6.28 1.06
C LEU A 53 -7.81 5.51 -0.04
N GLY A 54 -8.05 4.22 -0.21
CA GLY A 54 -7.43 3.43 -1.27
C GLY A 54 -7.71 3.99 -2.66
N PHE A 55 -8.94 4.41 -2.94
CA PHE A 55 -9.27 5.06 -4.20
C PHE A 55 -8.54 6.40 -4.38
N VAL A 56 -8.55 7.26 -3.35
CA VAL A 56 -7.90 8.58 -3.43
C VAL A 56 -6.37 8.45 -3.58
N ILE A 57 -5.73 7.57 -2.80
CA ILE A 57 -4.30 7.28 -2.91
C ILE A 57 -3.98 6.71 -4.29
N GLY A 58 -4.81 5.78 -4.78
CA GLY A 58 -4.61 5.20 -6.09
C GLY A 58 -4.77 6.22 -7.22
N LEU A 59 -5.73 7.14 -7.14
CA LEU A 59 -5.85 8.26 -8.09
C LEU A 59 -4.64 9.19 -8.05
N LEU A 60 -4.11 9.50 -6.87
CA LEU A 60 -2.85 10.24 -6.75
C LEU A 60 -1.69 9.47 -7.37
N GLY A 61 -1.65 8.14 -7.16
CA GLY A 61 -0.69 7.25 -7.79
C GLY A 61 -0.78 7.28 -9.31
N ASP A 62 -1.99 7.33 -9.88
CA ASP A 62 -2.19 7.46 -11.32
C ASP A 62 -1.65 8.79 -11.86
N ILE A 63 -1.83 9.89 -11.14
CA ILE A 63 -1.34 11.22 -11.54
C ILE A 63 0.20 11.31 -11.46
N LEU A 64 0.80 10.68 -10.44
CA LEU A 64 2.23 10.83 -10.17
C LEU A 64 3.10 9.77 -10.85
N TYR A 65 2.59 8.54 -10.98
CA TYR A 65 3.35 7.37 -11.41
C TYR A 65 2.66 6.54 -12.50
N GLY A 66 1.39 6.83 -12.80
CA GLY A 66 0.59 6.01 -13.71
C GLY A 66 0.87 6.32 -15.17
N ASP A 67 0.96 5.27 -15.98
CA ASP A 67 0.95 5.39 -17.44
C ASP A 67 -0.44 5.81 -17.97
N PHE A 68 -1.50 5.51 -17.20
CA PHE A 68 -2.89 5.89 -17.48
C PHE A 68 -3.71 5.92 -16.18
N ILE A 69 -4.80 6.68 -16.21
CA ILE A 69 -5.74 6.80 -15.09
C ILE A 69 -6.49 5.48 -14.90
N GLY A 70 -6.53 4.98 -13.66
CA GLY A 70 -7.25 3.77 -13.27
C GLY A 70 -6.34 2.62 -12.84
N LEU A 71 -5.06 2.60 -13.21
CA LEU A 71 -4.16 1.50 -12.88
C LEU A 71 -3.95 1.37 -11.37
N TYR A 72 -3.53 2.47 -10.74
CA TYR A 72 -3.34 2.56 -9.30
C TYR A 72 -4.68 2.73 -8.58
N ALA A 73 -5.62 3.53 -9.10
CA ALA A 73 -6.94 3.72 -8.47
C ALA A 73 -7.69 2.41 -8.24
N LEU A 74 -7.81 1.55 -9.27
CA LEU A 74 -8.53 0.29 -9.15
C LEU A 74 -7.77 -0.73 -8.30
N SER A 75 -6.45 -0.83 -8.48
CA SER A 75 -5.65 -1.80 -7.71
C SER A 75 -5.62 -1.47 -6.22
N PHE A 76 -5.43 -0.20 -5.85
CA PHE A 76 -5.45 0.23 -4.44
C PHE A 76 -6.85 0.12 -3.82
N LEU A 77 -7.92 0.45 -4.57
CA LEU A 77 -9.28 0.25 -4.09
C LEU A 77 -9.59 -1.23 -3.82
N LEU A 78 -9.23 -2.13 -4.73
CA LEU A 78 -9.40 -3.57 -4.55
C LEU A 78 -8.59 -4.09 -3.36
N THR A 79 -7.33 -3.67 -3.24
CA THR A 79 -6.49 -4.02 -2.10
C THR A 79 -7.10 -3.56 -0.79
N ALA A 80 -7.52 -2.29 -0.69
CA ALA A 80 -8.13 -1.75 0.53
C ALA A 80 -9.43 -2.47 0.88
N PHE A 81 -10.26 -2.78 -0.11
CA PHE A 81 -11.50 -3.52 0.10
C PHE A 81 -11.21 -4.90 0.72
N ILE A 82 -10.36 -5.71 0.09
CA ILE A 82 -10.10 -7.08 0.56
C ILE A 82 -9.38 -7.05 1.90
N THR A 83 -8.32 -6.24 2.04
CA THR A 83 -7.54 -6.19 3.29
C THR A 83 -8.38 -5.68 4.46
N SER A 84 -9.25 -4.69 4.26
CA SER A 84 -10.13 -4.19 5.35
C SER A 84 -11.19 -5.19 5.78
N VAL A 85 -11.72 -6.01 4.86
CA VAL A 85 -12.63 -7.11 5.19
C VAL A 85 -11.90 -8.20 5.99
N MET A 86 -10.69 -8.56 5.56
CA MET A 86 -9.91 -9.59 6.26
C MET A 86 -9.49 -9.15 7.67
N SER A 87 -9.19 -7.86 7.85
CA SER A 87 -8.75 -7.32 9.13
C SER A 87 -9.87 -6.90 10.08
N GLU A 88 -11.15 -6.97 9.67
CA GLU A 88 -12.30 -6.44 10.43
C GLU A 88 -12.37 -7.01 11.86
N ASN A 89 -12.03 -8.28 12.04
CA ASN A 89 -12.08 -9.00 13.32
C ASN A 89 -10.70 -9.20 13.98
N MET A 90 -9.64 -8.54 13.48
CA MET A 90 -8.29 -8.72 14.00
C MET A 90 -7.99 -7.76 15.17
N PHE A 91 -7.13 -8.21 16.09
CA PHE A 91 -6.66 -7.38 17.20
C PHE A 91 -5.68 -6.30 16.69
N LYS A 92 -6.13 -5.04 16.71
CA LYS A 92 -5.38 -3.88 16.20
C LYS A 92 -4.08 -3.60 16.97
N ASP A 93 -3.99 -3.98 18.23
CA ASP A 93 -2.77 -3.80 19.04
C ASP A 93 -1.70 -4.87 18.75
N SER A 94 -2.05 -5.94 18.02
CA SER A 94 -1.13 -7.01 17.67
C SER A 94 -0.40 -6.74 16.36
N LEU A 95 0.92 -6.93 16.35
CA LEU A 95 1.72 -6.94 15.11
C LEU A 95 1.37 -8.13 14.20
N LEU A 96 0.66 -9.13 14.70
CA LEU A 96 0.22 -10.25 13.88
C LEU A 96 -0.71 -9.80 12.74
N ALA A 97 -1.54 -8.78 12.99
CA ALA A 97 -2.49 -8.25 12.02
C ALA A 97 -1.84 -7.71 10.74
N PRO A 98 -0.92 -6.72 10.81
CA PRO A 98 -0.24 -6.24 9.62
C PRO A 98 0.63 -7.34 8.98
N ILE A 99 1.29 -8.19 9.77
CA ILE A 99 2.18 -9.23 9.23
C ILE A 99 1.40 -10.25 8.38
N SER A 100 0.19 -10.64 8.79
CA SER A 100 -0.62 -11.61 8.03
C SER A 100 -1.32 -10.99 6.83
N VAL A 101 -1.78 -9.74 6.93
CA VAL A 101 -2.55 -9.08 5.87
C VAL A 101 -1.63 -8.52 4.78
N PHE A 102 -0.41 -8.13 5.12
CA PHE A 102 0.50 -7.47 4.18
C PHE A 102 0.82 -8.29 2.92
N PRO A 103 1.21 -9.57 3.00
CA PRO A 103 1.44 -10.40 1.81
C PRO A 103 0.24 -10.49 0.88
N ILE A 104 -0.95 -10.55 1.46
CA ILE A 104 -2.21 -10.66 0.71
C ILE A 104 -2.47 -9.35 -0.04
N GLY A 105 -2.23 -8.21 0.63
CA GLY A 105 -2.29 -6.90 0.02
C GLY A 105 -1.34 -6.74 -1.18
N VAL A 106 -0.10 -7.21 -1.06
CA VAL A 106 0.90 -7.25 -2.14
C VAL A 106 0.38 -8.05 -3.34
N ILE A 107 -0.08 -9.28 -3.10
CA ILE A 107 -0.57 -10.17 -4.16
C ILE A 107 -1.76 -9.53 -4.89
N ILE A 108 -2.72 -8.99 -4.15
CA ILE A 108 -3.91 -8.37 -4.74
C ILE A 108 -3.54 -7.12 -5.53
N ASN A 109 -2.74 -6.22 -4.95
CA ASN A 109 -2.41 -4.95 -5.59
C ASN A 109 -1.68 -5.19 -6.91
N HIS A 110 -0.59 -5.96 -6.84
CA HIS A 110 0.25 -6.23 -7.99
C HIS A 110 -0.42 -7.16 -9.00
N GLY A 111 -1.18 -8.16 -8.53
CA GLY A 111 -2.00 -9.01 -9.39
C GLY A 111 -3.06 -8.21 -10.16
N ALA A 112 -3.76 -7.30 -9.49
CA ALA A 112 -4.71 -6.39 -10.14
C ALA A 112 -4.04 -5.50 -11.17
N ARG A 113 -2.86 -4.93 -10.86
CA ARG A 113 -2.11 -4.10 -11.82
C ARG A 113 -1.70 -4.87 -13.06
N VAL A 114 -1.17 -6.08 -12.89
CA VAL A 114 -0.81 -6.95 -14.02
C VAL A 114 -2.03 -7.31 -14.86
N LEU A 115 -3.14 -7.65 -14.22
CA LEU A 115 -4.40 -7.97 -14.91
C LEU A 115 -4.88 -6.76 -15.73
N ILE A 116 -4.92 -5.56 -15.14
CA ILE A 116 -5.35 -4.34 -15.81
C ILE A 116 -4.47 -4.04 -17.02
N LEU A 117 -3.14 -4.11 -16.86
CA LEU A 117 -2.20 -3.86 -17.94
C LEU A 117 -2.35 -4.89 -19.07
N TYR A 118 -2.54 -6.17 -18.72
CA TYR A 118 -2.81 -7.22 -19.69
C TYR A 118 -4.10 -6.96 -20.49
N LEU A 119 -5.18 -6.55 -19.81
CA LEU A 119 -6.47 -6.24 -20.45
C LEU A 119 -6.40 -5.05 -21.41
N ILE A 120 -5.49 -4.10 -21.18
CA ILE A 120 -5.24 -2.95 -22.06
C ILE A 120 -4.35 -3.32 -23.26
N GLY A 121 -3.85 -4.56 -23.31
CA GLY A 121 -3.03 -5.07 -24.41
C GLY A 121 -1.53 -4.89 -24.19
N ASN A 122 -1.08 -4.52 -22.98
CA ASN A 122 0.34 -4.49 -22.68
C ASN A 122 0.89 -5.90 -22.47
N HIS A 123 1.99 -6.22 -23.16
CA HIS A 123 2.69 -7.49 -23.02
C HIS A 123 3.61 -7.46 -21.80
N ILE A 124 3.15 -8.00 -20.67
CA ILE A 124 3.97 -8.13 -19.46
C ILE A 124 4.58 -9.53 -19.39
N SER A 125 5.91 -9.60 -19.29
CA SER A 125 6.59 -10.83 -18.90
C SER A 125 6.30 -11.13 -17.43
N ILE A 126 5.40 -12.09 -17.19
CA ILE A 126 5.04 -12.53 -15.83
C ILE A 126 6.27 -12.97 -15.03
N ILE A 127 7.26 -13.58 -15.70
CA ILE A 127 8.50 -14.06 -15.08
C ILE A 127 9.34 -12.90 -14.57
N ASN A 128 9.49 -11.84 -15.38
CA ASN A 128 10.23 -10.65 -14.96
C ASN A 128 9.51 -9.91 -13.84
N TYR A 129 8.18 -9.90 -13.89
CA TYR A 129 7.36 -9.33 -12.83
C TYR A 129 7.50 -10.11 -11.51
N LEU A 130 7.50 -11.45 -11.55
CA LEU A 130 7.70 -12.27 -10.35
C LEU A 130 9.10 -12.13 -9.77
N LYS A 131 10.13 -12.00 -10.62
CA LYS A 131 11.51 -11.70 -10.19
C LYS A 131 11.63 -10.36 -9.46
N PHE A 132 10.66 -9.46 -9.63
CA PHE A 132 10.58 -8.22 -8.86
C PHE A 132 10.44 -8.51 -7.35
N PHE A 133 9.62 -9.49 -6.98
CA PHE A 133 9.29 -9.88 -5.60
C PHE A 133 10.30 -10.88 -5.00
N ASN A 134 11.59 -10.56 -5.11
CA ASN A 134 12.66 -11.36 -4.51
C ASN A 134 12.70 -11.18 -2.98
N LEU A 135 13.58 -11.94 -2.30
CA LEU A 135 13.74 -11.88 -0.84
C LEU A 135 14.03 -10.46 -0.33
N THR A 136 14.81 -9.67 -1.08
CA THR A 136 15.14 -8.28 -0.73
C THR A 136 13.90 -7.39 -0.65
N TYR A 137 12.97 -7.53 -1.61
CA TYR A 137 11.71 -6.80 -1.57
C TYR A 137 10.93 -7.09 -0.28
N TRP A 138 10.80 -8.37 0.07
CA TRP A 138 10.06 -8.77 1.26
C TRP A 138 10.70 -8.25 2.55
N VAL A 139 12.02 -8.40 2.69
CA VAL A 139 12.74 -7.94 3.88
C VAL A 139 12.58 -6.43 4.07
N ILE A 140 12.81 -5.63 3.03
CA ILE A 140 12.70 -4.17 3.11
C ILE A 140 11.27 -3.75 3.50
N ASN A 141 10.26 -4.33 2.85
CA ASN A 141 8.87 -3.97 3.11
C ASN A 141 8.38 -4.43 4.49
N PHE A 142 8.77 -5.63 4.95
CA PHE A 142 8.43 -6.07 6.31
C PHE A 142 9.13 -5.24 7.38
N MET A 143 10.40 -4.87 7.19
CA MET A 143 11.10 -3.97 8.11
C MET A 143 10.40 -2.60 8.18
N ALA A 144 10.03 -2.04 7.03
CA ALA A 144 9.26 -0.80 6.97
C ALA A 144 7.88 -0.94 7.63
N LEU A 145 7.16 -2.04 7.38
CA LEU A 145 5.86 -2.33 7.99
C LEU A 145 5.93 -2.40 9.52
N LEU A 146 6.93 -3.09 10.06
CA LEU A 146 7.14 -3.21 11.51
C LEU A 146 7.41 -1.85 12.18
N LEU A 147 7.98 -0.91 11.44
CA LEU A 147 8.23 0.45 11.91
C LEU A 147 6.98 1.33 11.75
N ILE A 148 6.31 1.26 10.61
CA ILE A 148 5.20 2.15 10.24
C ILE A 148 3.92 1.79 11.01
N TYR A 149 3.63 0.51 11.22
CA TYR A 149 2.39 0.09 11.85
C TYR A 149 2.21 0.63 13.28
N PRO A 150 3.18 0.49 14.22
CA PRO A 150 3.06 1.08 15.55
C PRO A 150 2.90 2.60 15.54
N LEU A 151 3.57 3.29 14.62
CA LEU A 151 3.46 4.74 14.46
C LEU A 151 2.04 5.12 14.01
N SER A 152 1.52 4.43 13.01
CA SER A 152 0.15 4.63 12.52
C SER A 152 -0.90 4.35 13.61
N LEU A 153 -0.73 3.29 14.40
CA LEU A 153 -1.61 2.94 15.52
C LEU A 153 -1.63 4.04 16.60
N ARG A 154 -0.46 4.47 17.06
CA ARG A 154 -0.33 5.56 18.05
C ARG A 154 -1.00 6.84 17.58
N TRP A 155 -0.78 7.16 16.30
CA TRP A 155 -1.29 8.39 15.72
C TRP A 155 -2.82 8.38 15.59
N ILE A 156 -3.40 7.26 15.15
CA ILE A 156 -4.86 7.10 15.06
C ILE A 156 -5.48 7.18 16.46
N ARG A 157 -4.87 6.56 17.46
CA ARG A 157 -5.37 6.59 18.84
C ARG A 157 -5.36 7.99 19.46
N ASN A 158 -4.33 8.80 19.18
CA ASN A 158 -4.22 10.17 19.68
C ASN A 158 -5.12 11.19 18.93
N SER A 159 -5.86 10.73 17.93
CA SER A 159 -6.76 11.58 17.12
C SER A 159 -8.23 11.53 17.58
N HIS A 160 -8.50 10.76 18.63
CA HIS A 160 -9.74 10.69 19.41
C HIS A 160 -9.53 11.36 20.76
#